data_AF-A0A0X3V5Y3-F1
#
_entry.id   AF-A0A0X3V5Y3-F1
#
_cell.length_a   1.000
_cell.length_b   1.000
_cell.length_c   1.000
_cell.angle_alpha   90.00
_cell.angle_beta   90.00
_cell.angle_gamma   90.00
#
_symmetry.space_group_name_H-M   'P 1'
#
loop_
_entity.id
_entity.type
_entity.pdbx_description
1 polymer ?
#
loop_
_entity_poly.entity_id
_entity_poly.type
_entity_poly.pdbx_seq_one_letter_code
_entity_poly.pdbx_strand_id
1 'polypeptide(L)'
;MLDVGRENTVRYDWACPGCGHPREYRFRTPGEPEPFPRTGDIFRWGDGCTPSQLLDPGQWMLVADRYAAEDLAKAAAALDEVLLFVTRRMLGRYAVPRSAFRTEAGRARYRTGRSAFEKHRLESARDGYRRERFGV
;
A
#
# COMPACT_ATOMS: atom_id res chain seq x y z
N MET A 1 -14.88 22.62 9.18
CA MET A 1 -14.35 23.93 8.72
C MET A 1 -12.97 23.63 8.14
N LEU A 2 -12.76 23.90 6.86
CA LEU A 2 -11.45 23.67 6.22
C LEU A 2 -10.53 24.80 6.66
N ASP A 3 -9.47 24.47 7.40
CA ASP A 3 -8.39 25.41 7.72
C ASP A 3 -7.14 24.96 6.97
N VAL A 4 -6.66 25.80 6.07
CA VAL A 4 -5.42 25.55 5.33
C VAL A 4 -4.28 26.10 6.18
N GLY A 5 -3.55 25.20 6.84
CA GLY A 5 -2.40 25.57 7.66
C GLY A 5 -1.26 26.16 6.81
N ARG A 6 -0.39 26.94 7.46
CA ARG A 6 0.77 27.65 6.87
C ARG A 6 1.79 26.73 6.13
N GLU A 7 1.66 25.42 6.29
CA GLU A 7 2.44 24.36 5.62
C GLU A 7 1.60 23.57 4.59
N ASN A 8 0.88 24.20 3.65
CA ASN A 8 0.19 23.49 2.55
C ASN A 8 -0.55 22.20 2.97
N THR A 9 -1.17 22.25 4.15
CA THR A 9 -1.72 21.09 4.83
C THR A 9 -3.21 21.27 4.98
N VAL A 10 -3.99 20.31 4.49
CA VAL A 10 -5.41 20.21 4.78
C VAL A 10 -5.61 19.27 5.97
N ARG A 11 -6.25 19.78 7.02
CA ARG A 11 -6.62 19.00 8.20
C ARG A 11 -8.11 18.71 8.20
N TYR A 12 -8.46 17.45 8.46
CA TYR A 12 -9.82 17.02 8.75
C TYR A 12 -9.87 16.45 10.15
N ASP A 13 -10.61 17.11 11.04
CA ASP A 13 -10.89 16.63 12.40
C ASP A 13 -12.36 16.24 12.52
N TRP A 14 -12.62 15.12 13.21
CA TRP A 14 -13.96 14.74 13.64
C TRP A 14 -13.93 13.78 14.83
N ALA A 15 -15.03 13.69 15.57
CA ALA A 15 -15.21 12.68 16.62
C ALA A 15 -15.73 11.37 16.01
N CYS A 16 -15.13 10.23 16.37
CA CYS A 16 -15.61 8.91 15.96
C CYS A 16 -17.07 8.68 16.43
N PRO A 17 -18.05 8.39 15.56
CA PRO A 17 -19.45 8.17 15.94
C PRO A 17 -19.63 6.94 16.82
N GLY A 18 -18.71 5.98 16.73
CA GLY A 18 -18.76 4.76 17.53
C GLY A 18 -18.17 4.90 18.93
N CYS A 19 -17.16 5.77 19.14
CA CYS A 19 -16.43 5.81 20.42
C CYS A 19 -16.05 7.21 20.93
N GLY A 20 -16.49 8.27 20.26
CA GLY A 20 -16.28 9.68 20.66
C GLY A 20 -14.84 10.19 20.55
N HIS A 21 -13.85 9.32 20.33
CA HIS A 21 -12.45 9.74 20.25
C HIS A 21 -12.18 10.64 19.04
N PRO A 22 -11.36 11.69 19.20
CA PRO A 22 -10.97 12.56 18.10
C PRO A 22 -10.17 11.77 17.08
N ARG A 23 -10.45 11.99 15.80
CA ARG A 23 -9.70 11.48 14.65
C ARG A 23 -9.23 12.67 13.83
N GLU A 24 -7.94 12.68 13.52
CA GLU A 24 -7.31 13.67 12.65
C GLU A 24 -6.77 12.98 11.40
N TYR A 25 -7.10 13.53 10.23
CA TYR A 25 -6.43 13.22 8.97
C TYR A 25 -5.73 14.48 8.49
N ARG A 26 -4.43 14.35 8.21
CA ARG A 26 -3.59 15.44 7.73
C ARG A 26 -3.08 15.10 6.33
N PHE A 27 -3.54 15.85 5.34
CA PHE A 27 -3.07 15.76 3.98
C PHE A 27 -2.11 16.91 3.73
N ARG A 28 -0.83 16.61 3.56
CA ARG A 28 0.10 17.59 3.03
C ARG A 28 -0.02 17.55 1.51
N THR A 29 -0.32 18.68 0.90
CA THR A 29 0.11 18.89 -0.47
C THR A 29 1.63 18.74 -0.43
N PRO A 30 2.23 17.80 -1.18
CA PRO A 30 3.67 17.77 -1.31
C PRO A 30 4.17 19.17 -1.65
N GLY A 31 5.40 19.51 -1.27
CA GLY A 31 6.07 20.65 -1.88
C GLY A 31 6.21 20.45 -3.39
N GLU A 32 7.21 21.09 -4.00
CA GLU A 32 7.62 20.67 -5.33
C GLU A 32 7.83 19.14 -5.33
N PRO A 33 7.21 18.38 -6.25
CA PRO A 33 7.29 16.93 -6.24
C PRO A 33 8.76 16.53 -6.17
N GLU A 34 9.09 15.62 -5.25
CA GLU A 34 10.47 15.14 -5.20
C GLU A 34 10.88 14.69 -6.60
N PRO A 35 12.09 15.06 -7.05
CA PRO A 35 12.54 14.75 -8.40
C PRO A 35 12.29 13.27 -8.66
N PHE A 36 11.70 12.99 -9.82
CA PHE A 36 11.41 11.62 -10.23
C PHE A 36 12.60 10.70 -9.92
N PRO A 37 12.35 9.47 -9.44
CA PRO A 37 13.41 8.52 -9.16
C PRO A 37 14.40 8.51 -10.32
N ARG A 38 15.68 8.72 -10.03
CA ARG A 38 16.73 8.75 -11.05
C ARG A 38 16.75 7.40 -11.76
N THR A 39 17.26 7.36 -12.97
CA THR A 39 17.52 6.09 -13.67
C THR A 39 18.31 5.16 -12.75
N GLY A 40 17.69 4.06 -12.30
CA GLY A 40 18.24 3.11 -11.33
C GLY A 40 17.52 3.05 -9.98
N ASP A 41 16.72 4.06 -9.63
CA ASP A 41 15.94 4.08 -8.39
C ASP A 41 14.68 3.19 -8.51
N ILE A 42 14.34 2.51 -7.41
CA ILE A 42 13.13 1.68 -7.31
C ILE A 42 11.95 2.60 -7.00
N PHE A 43 10.93 2.61 -7.87
CA PHE A 43 9.67 3.32 -7.62
C PHE A 43 8.98 2.79 -6.34
N ARG A 44 8.44 3.70 -5.52
CA ARG A 44 7.73 3.39 -4.27
C ARG A 44 6.49 4.27 -4.13
N TRP A 45 5.44 3.74 -3.51
CA TRP A 45 4.21 4.49 -3.24
C TRP A 45 4.25 5.18 -1.87
N GLY A 46 4.74 4.49 -0.84
CA GLY A 46 4.95 5.01 0.51
C GLY A 46 6.43 5.20 0.88
N ASP A 47 6.70 5.22 2.19
CA ASP A 47 8.05 5.36 2.76
C ASP A 47 8.89 4.07 2.68
N GLY A 48 8.29 2.96 2.22
CA GLY A 48 8.92 1.65 2.09
C GLY A 48 9.16 0.91 3.41
N CYS A 49 8.69 1.45 4.54
CA CYS A 49 8.90 0.88 5.88
C CYS A 49 7.58 0.66 6.63
N THR A 50 6.61 1.53 6.40
CA THR A 50 5.35 1.60 7.13
C THR A 50 4.20 1.10 6.26
N PRO A 51 3.40 0.11 6.72
CA PRO A 51 2.24 -0.33 5.98
C PRO A 51 1.23 0.81 5.78
N SER A 52 0.63 0.87 4.59
CA SER A 52 -0.36 1.89 4.26
C SER A 52 -1.52 1.94 5.27
N GLN A 53 -1.87 3.16 5.65
CA GLN A 53 -3.06 3.45 6.47
C GLN A 53 -4.29 3.76 5.60
N LEU A 54 -4.10 4.00 4.30
CA LEU A 54 -5.17 4.35 3.37
C LEU A 54 -5.71 3.14 2.62
N LEU A 55 -4.83 2.36 1.99
CA LEU A 55 -5.19 1.15 1.26
C LEU A 55 -4.90 -0.07 2.13
N ASP A 56 -5.83 -1.02 2.14
CA ASP A 56 -5.58 -2.33 2.74
C ASP A 56 -4.85 -3.27 1.76
N PRO A 57 -4.34 -4.43 2.22
CA PRO A 57 -3.57 -5.34 1.38
C PRO A 57 -4.34 -5.85 0.15
N GLY A 58 -5.64 -6.06 0.27
CA GLY A 58 -6.45 -6.54 -0.85
C GLY A 58 -6.70 -5.46 -1.89
N GLN A 59 -6.80 -4.19 -1.47
CA GLN A 59 -6.84 -3.06 -2.40
C GLN A 59 -5.50 -2.83 -3.11
N TRP A 60 -4.36 -2.99 -2.43
CA TRP A 60 -3.05 -2.95 -3.08
C TRP A 60 -2.87 -4.02 -4.15
N MET A 61 -3.44 -5.22 -3.96
CA MET A 61 -3.47 -6.22 -5.04
C MET A 61 -4.25 -5.73 -6.27
N LEU A 62 -5.36 -5.00 -6.08
CA LEU A 62 -6.10 -4.42 -7.21
C LEU A 62 -5.29 -3.32 -7.92
N VAL A 63 -4.48 -2.56 -7.19
CA VAL A 63 -3.52 -1.60 -7.78
C VAL A 63 -2.45 -2.33 -8.59
N ALA A 64 -1.90 -3.42 -8.05
CA ALA A 64 -0.93 -4.24 -8.77
C ALA A 64 -1.53 -4.81 -10.07
N ASP A 65 -2.74 -5.38 -9.99
CA ASP A 65 -3.46 -5.93 -11.14
C ASP A 65 -3.73 -4.84 -12.21
N ARG A 66 -4.10 -3.63 -11.80
CA ARG A 66 -4.31 -2.49 -12.70
C ARG A 66 -3.04 -2.10 -13.45
N TYR A 67 -1.91 -2.01 -12.75
CA TYR A 67 -0.66 -1.55 -13.35
C TYR A 67 0.13 -2.65 -14.06
N ALA A 68 -0.23 -3.92 -13.91
CA ALA A 68 0.50 -5.03 -14.53
C ALA A 68 0.63 -4.90 -16.06
N ALA A 69 -0.35 -4.29 -16.74
CA ALA A 69 -0.32 -4.06 -18.18
C ALA A 69 0.24 -2.68 -18.59
N GLU A 70 0.35 -1.74 -17.66
CA GLU A 70 0.68 -0.33 -17.95
C GLU A 70 2.11 0.04 -17.51
N ASP A 71 2.52 -0.41 -16.31
CA ASP A 71 3.76 -0.01 -15.67
C ASP A 71 4.19 -1.07 -14.64
N LEU A 72 5.06 -1.98 -15.06
CA LEU A 72 5.54 -3.09 -14.24
C LEU A 72 6.29 -2.64 -12.97
N ALA A 73 6.90 -1.44 -12.95
CA ALA A 73 7.50 -0.94 -11.71
C ALA A 73 6.43 -0.52 -10.70
N LYS A 74 5.35 0.12 -11.14
CA LYS A 74 4.23 0.45 -10.25
C LYS A 74 3.51 -0.79 -9.74
N ALA A 75 3.36 -1.81 -10.59
CA ALA A 75 2.82 -3.11 -10.19
C ALA A 75 3.70 -3.80 -9.15
N ALA A 76 5.02 -3.84 -9.35
CA ALA A 76 5.98 -4.38 -8.38
C ALA A 76 5.96 -3.59 -7.06
N ALA A 77 5.94 -2.25 -7.13
CA ALA A 77 5.87 -1.40 -5.95
C ALA A 77 4.57 -1.58 -5.16
N ALA A 78 3.44 -1.83 -5.83
CA ALA A 78 2.19 -2.15 -5.15
C ALA A 78 2.29 -3.48 -4.37
N LEU A 79 3.02 -4.47 -4.89
CA LEU A 79 3.30 -5.71 -4.15
C LEU A 79 4.28 -5.51 -2.99
N ASP A 80 5.26 -4.59 -3.12
CA ASP A 80 6.10 -4.18 -1.99
C ASP A 80 5.25 -3.57 -0.86
N GLU A 81 4.23 -2.76 -1.17
CA GLU A 81 3.29 -2.23 -0.17
C GLU A 81 2.50 -3.35 0.54
N VAL A 82 2.05 -4.38 -0.17
CA VAL A 82 1.40 -5.56 0.45
C VAL A 82 2.37 -6.27 1.39
N LEU A 83 3.64 -6.41 1.00
CA LEU A 83 4.67 -7.08 1.80
C LEU A 83 4.93 -6.38 3.14
N LEU A 84 4.72 -5.06 3.24
CA LEU A 84 4.84 -4.34 4.52
C LEU A 84 3.83 -4.84 5.57
N PHE A 85 2.65 -5.32 5.15
CA PHE A 85 1.67 -5.89 6.07
C PHE A 85 2.02 -7.30 6.53
N VAL A 86 3.03 -7.97 5.93
CA VAL A 86 3.50 -9.27 6.40
C VAL A 86 4.27 -9.05 7.70
N THR A 87 3.56 -9.10 8.82
CA THR A 87 4.15 -8.93 10.14
C THR A 87 5.04 -10.13 10.49
N ARG A 88 6.34 -9.90 10.75
CA ARG A 88 7.23 -10.90 11.39
C ARG A 88 6.80 -11.28 12.81
N ARG A 89 5.84 -10.54 13.39
CA ARG A 89 5.51 -10.54 14.82
C ARG A 89 4.48 -11.61 15.23
N MET A 90 3.84 -12.29 14.28
CA MET A 90 3.00 -13.46 14.55
C MET A 90 3.75 -14.75 14.21
N LEU A 91 3.98 -15.57 15.22
CA LEU A 91 4.71 -16.85 15.18
C LEU A 91 4.45 -17.68 13.91
N GLY A 92 5.50 -17.90 13.12
CA GLY A 92 5.60 -18.94 12.11
C GLY A 92 4.81 -18.75 10.80
N ARG A 93 3.96 -17.72 10.69
CA ARG A 93 3.15 -17.52 9.48
C ARG A 93 3.62 -16.30 8.68
N TYR A 94 4.35 -16.55 7.61
CA TYR A 94 4.77 -15.53 6.64
C TYR A 94 3.65 -15.19 5.66
N ALA A 95 2.56 -14.60 6.16
CA ALA A 95 1.43 -14.16 5.36
C ALA A 95 0.81 -12.90 5.95
N VAL A 96 0.07 -12.15 5.13
CA VAL A 96 -0.69 -10.99 5.59
C VAL A 96 -1.77 -11.44 6.59
N PRO A 97 -1.85 -10.85 7.80
CA PRO A 97 -2.85 -11.23 8.79
C PRO A 97 -4.25 -10.82 8.31
N ARG A 98 -5.25 -11.67 8.58
CA ARG A 98 -6.66 -11.41 8.18
C ARG A 98 -7.18 -10.06 8.71
N SER A 99 -6.73 -9.64 9.88
CA SER A 99 -7.11 -8.36 10.48
C SER A 99 -6.66 -7.13 9.68
N ALA A 100 -5.69 -7.27 8.77
CA ALA A 100 -5.24 -6.18 7.91
C ALA A 100 -6.24 -5.83 6.79
N PHE A 101 -7.20 -6.72 6.46
CA PHE A 101 -8.21 -6.50 5.41
C PHE A 101 -9.42 -5.73 5.96
N ARG A 102 -9.27 -4.40 6.00
CA ARG A 102 -10.19 -3.47 6.67
C ARG A 102 -11.39 -3.09 5.80
N THR A 103 -11.27 -3.16 4.48
CA THR A 103 -12.31 -2.76 3.52
C THR A 103 -13.06 -3.98 2.96
N GLU A 104 -14.25 -3.74 2.41
CA GLU A 104 -15.02 -4.83 1.78
C GLU A 104 -14.36 -5.32 0.49
N ALA A 105 -13.83 -4.42 -0.33
CA ALA A 105 -13.06 -4.76 -1.53
C ALA A 105 -11.84 -5.63 -1.18
N GLY A 106 -11.09 -5.25 -0.14
CA GLY A 106 -9.96 -6.02 0.33
C GLY A 106 -10.34 -7.41 0.84
N ARG A 107 -11.41 -7.50 1.64
CA ARG A 107 -11.95 -8.80 2.12
C ARG A 107 -12.49 -9.66 0.98
N ALA A 108 -13.11 -9.07 -0.03
CA ALA A 108 -13.55 -9.78 -1.23
C ALA A 108 -12.35 -10.39 -1.96
N ARG A 109 -11.30 -9.59 -2.22
CA ARG A 109 -10.06 -10.09 -2.84
C ARG A 109 -9.44 -11.22 -2.02
N TYR A 110 -9.34 -11.06 -0.70
CA TYR A 110 -8.84 -12.12 0.19
C TYR A 110 -9.64 -13.42 0.11
N ARG A 111 -10.98 -13.34 -0.02
CA ARG A 111 -11.84 -14.52 -0.17
C ARG A 111 -11.60 -15.27 -1.48
N THR A 112 -11.29 -14.57 -2.57
CA THR A 112 -11.04 -15.19 -3.89
C THR A 112 -9.74 -15.98 -3.97
N GLY A 113 -8.74 -15.64 -3.15
CA GLY A 113 -7.43 -16.29 -3.22
C GLY A 113 -6.54 -15.96 -2.03
N ARG A 114 -6.72 -16.68 -0.91
CA ARG A 114 -5.97 -16.42 0.33
C ARG A 114 -4.47 -16.65 0.20
N SER A 115 -4.06 -17.66 -0.56
CA SER A 115 -2.65 -18.01 -0.77
C SER A 115 -1.87 -16.92 -1.51
N ALA A 116 -2.54 -16.07 -2.29
CA ALA A 116 -1.90 -14.94 -2.96
C ALA A 116 -1.27 -13.93 -1.97
N PHE A 117 -1.70 -13.95 -0.70
CA PHE A 117 -1.21 -13.08 0.36
C PHE A 117 -0.12 -13.73 1.24
N GLU A 118 0.40 -14.87 0.81
CA GLU A 118 1.58 -15.49 1.41
C GLU A 118 2.84 -14.78 0.91
N LYS A 119 3.79 -14.56 1.82
CA LYS A 119 5.01 -13.79 1.57
C LYS A 119 5.75 -14.28 0.32
N HIS A 120 5.95 -15.59 0.22
CA HIS A 120 6.68 -16.16 -0.91
C HIS A 120 5.96 -15.95 -2.26
N ARG A 121 4.61 -15.96 -2.28
CA ARG A 121 3.82 -15.70 -3.48
C ARG A 121 3.92 -14.24 -3.89
N LEU A 122 3.82 -13.33 -2.93
CA LEU A 122 3.99 -11.89 -3.14
C LEU A 122 5.40 -11.56 -3.66
N GLU A 123 6.44 -12.13 -3.05
CA GLU A 123 7.84 -11.99 -3.50
C GLU A 123 8.02 -12.53 -4.91
N SER A 124 7.49 -13.73 -5.19
CA SER A 124 7.60 -14.36 -6.52
C SER A 124 6.92 -13.53 -7.62
N ALA A 125 5.72 -13.02 -7.36
CA ALA A 125 4.98 -12.18 -8.30
C ALA A 125 5.69 -10.84 -8.55
N ARG A 126 6.14 -10.18 -7.48
CA ARG A 126 6.91 -8.94 -7.56
C ARG A 126 8.20 -9.10 -8.35
N ASP A 127 8.94 -10.17 -8.07
CA ASP A 127 10.20 -10.45 -8.76
C ASP A 127 9.93 -10.83 -10.23
N GLY A 128 8.76 -11.41 -10.54
CA GLY A 128 8.26 -11.57 -11.90
C GLY A 128 8.14 -10.24 -12.64
N TYR A 129 7.39 -9.27 -12.08
CA TYR A 129 7.26 -7.93 -12.68
C TYR A 129 8.60 -7.21 -12.84
N ARG A 130 9.50 -7.36 -11.87
CA ARG A 130 10.84 -6.77 -11.94
C ARG A 130 11.68 -7.38 -13.06
N ARG A 131 11.64 -8.70 -13.26
CA ARG A 131 12.36 -9.36 -14.37
C ARG A 131 11.80 -8.95 -15.73
N GLU A 132 10.49 -9.01 -15.89
CA GLU A 132 9.81 -8.67 -17.15
C GLU A 132 10.06 -7.21 -17.56
N ARG A 133 10.13 -6.28 -16.59
CA ARG A 133 10.52 -4.89 -16.82
C ARG A 133 11.89 -4.76 -17.51
N PHE A 134 12.82 -5.68 -17.24
CA PHE A 134 14.19 -5.64 -17.79
C PHE A 134 14.39 -6.59 -18.98
N GLY A 135 13.34 -7.28 -19.46
CA GLY A 135 13.40 -8.11 -20.67
C GLY A 135 14.30 -9.34 -20.57
N VAL A 136 14.48 -9.91 -19.37
CA VAL A 136 15.25 -11.15 -19.12
C VAL A 136 14.33 -12.31 -18.78
#